data_AF-A0AAW0TIJ2-F1
#
_entry.id   AF-A0AAW0TIJ2-F1
#
_cell.length_a   1.000
_cell.length_b   1.000
_cell.length_c   1.000
_cell.angle_alpha   90.00
_cell.angle_beta   90.00
_cell.angle_gamma   90.00
#
_symmetry.space_group_name_H-M   'P 1'
#
loop_
_entity.id
_entity.type
_entity.pdbx_description
1 polymer ?
#
loop_
_entity_poly.entity_id
_entity_poly.type
_entity_poly.pdbx_seq_one_letter_code
_entity_poly.pdbx_strand_id
1 'polypeptide(L)'
;MATTEATLNLTDIASGSTGGGLNVAGLVAIIVFYLIILGIGLWAAWRRKGEASTEEVMLAGRDIGIFVGILTMTATWVGGGYINGSAEAVFASGLIFCQAPFGYAISLSLGGLFFARKMRDAQYVTMLDPLQNCFGQRWGAMLYLPALAGETLWSASILSALGSTLAVILDINNTLSIIVSAAIAVVYTLFGGLYSVAYTDVVQLFCIFIGLWITVPFAIGHEAVSSLAPSVTDWVGSIPADTPWVWGEWADYAVLLIFGGIPWQVYFQRVLSARSSKQAQVLSFAGSIGCIIMAVPACIIGAIAKATDWEQVGYTKDITQQKKLVLPLVMQYLTPQWVAFLGLGAVSAAVMSSADSSVLSASSMFANNIYRNVFRRSASEKEVLWVMRVSVVVVAVCASAIAIQGNSIYQLFYLCGDLVFVMLFPQLTFAVHFPRASQHLRLHRGIPAGLPPSHLGRGEGARGARCHQVPLLHRWDPVLPLQNTLHAGHRGHSHRCLLAHAAPLRPGLPA
;
A
#
# COMPACT_ATOMS: atom_id res chain seq x y z
N MET A 1 24.23 6.71 25.71
CA MET A 1 25.10 5.90 24.84
C MET A 1 24.93 4.45 25.24
N ALA A 2 24.01 3.75 24.59
CA ALA A 2 23.95 2.30 24.56
C ALA A 2 23.61 1.95 23.12
N THR A 3 24.64 1.59 22.36
CA THR A 3 24.56 1.11 20.99
C THR A 3 24.04 -0.32 21.04
N THR A 4 22.76 -0.52 20.72
CA THR A 4 22.23 -1.86 20.49
C THR A 4 22.72 -2.32 19.12
N GLU A 5 23.86 -3.01 19.11
CA GLU A 5 24.33 -3.74 17.94
C GLU A 5 23.33 -4.86 17.63
N ALA A 6 22.56 -4.68 16.56
CA ALA A 6 21.77 -5.75 15.97
C ALA A 6 22.70 -6.70 15.20
N THR A 7 23.36 -7.61 15.91
CA THR A 7 23.99 -8.77 15.29
C THR A 7 22.90 -9.73 14.81
N LEU A 8 22.65 -9.72 13.50
CA LEU A 8 21.86 -10.73 12.78
C LEU A 8 22.54 -12.10 12.95
N ASN A 9 22.13 -12.86 13.96
CA ASN A 9 22.57 -14.24 14.15
C ASN A 9 21.86 -15.15 13.14
N LEU A 10 22.63 -15.70 12.19
CA LEU A 10 22.19 -16.69 11.19
C LEU A 10 21.56 -17.95 11.81
N THR A 11 21.76 -18.21 13.10
CA THR A 11 21.18 -19.35 13.83
C THR A 11 19.70 -19.17 14.19
N ASP A 12 19.21 -17.93 14.35
CA ASP A 12 17.78 -17.68 14.63
C ASP A 12 16.89 -17.87 13.38
N ILE A 13 17.52 -17.88 12.19
CA ILE A 13 16.84 -18.20 10.92
C ILE A 13 16.46 -19.68 10.86
N ALA A 14 17.15 -20.56 11.60
CA ALA A 14 17.00 -22.01 11.52
C ALA A 14 16.08 -22.63 12.60
N SER A 15 15.71 -21.90 13.66
CA SER A 15 15.00 -22.45 14.83
C SER A 15 13.49 -22.14 14.88
N GLY A 16 12.95 -21.42 13.89
CA GLY A 16 11.56 -20.96 13.88
C GLY A 16 10.58 -21.86 13.11
N SER A 17 10.42 -23.13 13.51
CA SER A 17 9.29 -23.95 13.02
C SER A 17 7.98 -23.47 13.68
N THR A 18 6.93 -23.27 12.88
CA THR A 18 5.58 -22.95 13.34
C THR A 18 4.84 -24.14 13.97
N GLY A 19 5.48 -25.31 14.09
CA GLY A 19 4.94 -26.47 14.80
C GLY A 19 3.96 -27.30 13.98
N GLY A 20 3.72 -26.94 12.72
CA GLY A 20 2.96 -27.73 11.76
C GLY A 20 3.87 -28.13 10.61
N GLY A 21 4.11 -29.43 10.40
CA GLY A 21 4.99 -29.89 9.33
C GLY A 21 4.66 -29.29 7.96
N LEU A 22 5.68 -29.21 7.07
CA LEU A 22 5.60 -28.61 5.73
C LEU A 22 4.26 -28.89 5.03
N ASN A 23 3.53 -27.83 4.68
CA ASN A 23 2.31 -27.95 3.90
C ASN A 23 2.67 -28.18 2.43
N VAL A 24 2.94 -29.45 2.08
CA VAL A 24 3.33 -29.88 0.73
C VAL A 24 2.31 -29.40 -0.31
N ALA A 25 1.01 -29.44 0.01
CA ALA A 25 -0.03 -28.93 -0.86
C ALA A 25 0.15 -27.42 -1.09
N GLY A 26 0.29 -26.62 -0.04
CA GLY A 26 0.51 -25.17 -0.15
C GLY A 26 1.77 -24.81 -0.95
N LEU A 27 2.87 -25.55 -0.78
CA LEU A 27 4.11 -25.33 -1.53
C LEU A 27 3.91 -25.62 -3.02
N VAL A 28 3.31 -26.76 -3.36
CA VAL A 28 2.97 -27.10 -4.75
C VAL A 28 2.05 -26.03 -5.34
N ALA A 29 1.08 -25.52 -4.56
CA ALA A 29 0.19 -24.45 -4.98
C ALA A 29 0.98 -23.21 -5.40
N ILE A 30 1.86 -22.72 -4.53
CA ILE A 30 2.66 -21.52 -4.80
C ILE A 30 3.51 -21.69 -6.05
N ILE A 31 4.20 -22.82 -6.18
CA ILE A 31 5.05 -23.08 -7.34
C ILE A 31 4.21 -23.06 -8.62
N VAL A 32 3.07 -23.75 -8.64
CA VAL A 32 2.18 -23.80 -9.80
C VAL A 32 1.62 -22.41 -10.11
N PHE A 33 1.11 -21.68 -9.11
CA PHE A 33 0.60 -20.33 -9.30
C PHE A 33 1.69 -19.39 -9.81
N TYR A 34 2.89 -19.43 -9.25
CA TYR A 34 3.99 -18.57 -9.67
C TYR A 34 4.45 -18.89 -11.09
N LEU A 35 4.51 -20.17 -11.49
CA LEU A 35 4.82 -20.55 -12.87
C LEU A 35 3.73 -20.10 -13.85
N ILE A 36 2.45 -20.21 -13.49
CA ILE A 36 1.33 -19.71 -14.32
C ILE A 36 1.44 -18.20 -14.49
N ILE A 37 1.61 -17.46 -13.39
CA ILE A 37 1.71 -16.00 -13.41
C ILE A 37 2.95 -15.54 -14.18
N LEU A 38 4.11 -16.17 -13.95
CA LEU A 38 5.33 -15.89 -14.71
C LEU A 38 5.12 -16.17 -16.20
N GLY A 39 4.48 -17.30 -16.54
CA GLY A 39 4.16 -17.65 -17.92
C GLY A 39 3.27 -16.62 -18.61
N ILE A 40 2.23 -16.15 -17.91
CA ILE A 40 1.30 -15.12 -18.42
C ILE A 40 2.00 -13.77 -18.57
N GLY A 41 2.83 -13.38 -17.60
CA GLY A 41 3.60 -12.15 -17.64
C GLY A 41 4.60 -12.14 -18.80
N LEU A 42 5.38 -13.23 -18.96
CA LEU A 42 6.31 -13.41 -20.08
C LEU A 42 5.58 -13.42 -21.43
N TRP A 43 4.42 -14.10 -21.51
CA TRP A 43 3.59 -14.09 -22.71
C TRP A 43 3.07 -12.69 -23.06
N ALA A 44 2.59 -11.94 -22.07
CA ALA A 44 2.08 -10.58 -22.25
C ALA A 44 3.21 -9.63 -22.68
N ALA A 45 4.39 -9.77 -22.08
CA ALA A 45 5.60 -9.04 -22.47
C ALA A 45 6.02 -9.39 -23.91
N TRP A 46 6.00 -10.66 -24.30
CA TRP A 46 6.38 -11.11 -25.64
C TRP A 46 5.40 -10.69 -26.73
N ARG A 47 4.11 -10.55 -26.41
CA ARG A 47 3.09 -10.10 -27.36
C ARG A 47 3.28 -8.65 -27.83
N ARG A 48 4.00 -7.82 -27.07
CA ARG A 48 4.41 -6.49 -27.55
C ARG A 48 5.76 -6.59 -28.27
N LYS A 49 5.71 -6.70 -29.60
CA LYS A 49 6.87 -6.53 -30.47
C LYS A 49 7.13 -5.03 -30.67
N GLY A 50 8.10 -4.47 -29.95
CA GLY A 50 8.55 -3.07 -30.08
C GLY A 50 9.80 -2.79 -29.24
N GLU A 51 10.55 -1.73 -29.57
CA GLU A 51 11.66 -1.27 -28.71
C GLU A 51 11.07 -0.77 -27.39
N ALA A 52 11.54 -1.31 -26.25
CA ALA A 52 11.06 -0.89 -24.94
C ALA A 52 11.29 0.62 -24.71
N SER A 53 10.22 1.41 -24.82
CA SER A 53 10.20 2.82 -24.43
C SER A 53 9.83 2.98 -22.95
N THR A 54 10.23 4.10 -22.34
CA THR A 54 9.88 4.40 -20.94
C THR A 54 8.36 4.49 -20.75
N GLU A 55 7.62 5.02 -21.74
CA GLU A 55 6.16 5.11 -21.70
C GLU A 55 5.49 3.73 -21.79
N GLU A 56 6.05 2.78 -22.54
CA GLU A 56 5.55 1.40 -22.55
C GLU A 56 5.75 0.70 -21.21
N VAL A 57 6.91 0.87 -20.58
CA VAL A 57 7.19 0.23 -19.30
C VAL A 57 6.40 0.88 -18.17
N MET A 58 6.29 2.21 -18.14
CA MET A 58 5.63 2.94 -17.05
C MET A 58 4.12 3.01 -17.21
N LEU A 59 3.59 3.13 -18.44
CA LEU A 59 2.18 3.40 -18.72
C LEU A 59 1.54 2.42 -19.70
N ALA A 60 2.23 1.34 -20.08
CA ALA A 60 1.74 0.39 -21.08
C ALA A 60 1.29 1.07 -22.40
N GLY A 61 1.99 2.14 -22.80
CA GLY A 61 1.66 2.93 -24.00
C GLY A 61 0.27 3.56 -23.96
N ARG A 62 -0.32 3.72 -22.77
CA ARG A 62 -1.66 4.26 -22.53
C ARG A 62 -2.79 3.54 -23.27
N ASP A 63 -2.59 2.26 -23.56
CA ASP A 63 -3.51 1.46 -24.36
C ASP A 63 -4.27 0.40 -23.55
N ILE A 64 -4.33 0.54 -22.22
CA ILE A 64 -5.04 -0.44 -21.38
C ILE A 64 -6.56 -0.34 -21.65
N GLY A 65 -7.13 -1.46 -22.10
CA GLY A 65 -8.57 -1.60 -22.34
C GLY A 65 -9.38 -1.54 -21.04
N ILE A 66 -10.67 -1.22 -21.14
CA ILE A 66 -11.52 -0.94 -19.96
C ILE A 66 -11.63 -2.13 -19.01
N PHE A 67 -11.75 -3.34 -19.54
CA PHE A 67 -11.87 -4.56 -18.74
C PHE A 67 -10.61 -4.82 -17.91
N VAL A 68 -9.45 -4.89 -18.56
CA VAL A 68 -8.14 -5.06 -17.89
C VAL A 68 -7.89 -3.91 -16.92
N GLY A 69 -8.21 -2.68 -17.34
CA GLY A 69 -8.06 -1.47 -16.53
C GLY A 69 -8.86 -1.48 -15.23
N ILE A 70 -10.11 -1.94 -15.25
CA ILE A 70 -10.95 -2.05 -14.05
C ILE A 70 -10.35 -3.08 -13.08
N LEU A 71 -9.98 -4.25 -13.60
CA LEU A 71 -9.46 -5.34 -12.77
C LEU A 71 -8.09 -4.99 -12.17
N THR A 72 -7.15 -4.42 -12.94
CA THR A 72 -5.86 -3.96 -12.39
C THR A 72 -6.03 -2.81 -11.41
N MET A 73 -7.01 -1.91 -11.61
CA MET A 73 -7.30 -0.84 -10.66
C MET A 73 -7.79 -1.40 -9.32
N THR A 74 -8.62 -2.44 -9.33
CA THR A 74 -9.02 -3.15 -8.11
C THR A 74 -7.84 -3.93 -7.51
N ALA A 75 -7.14 -4.72 -8.32
CA ALA A 75 -6.02 -5.56 -7.89
C ALA A 75 -4.88 -4.76 -7.24
N THR A 76 -4.65 -3.54 -7.71
CA THR A 76 -3.67 -2.60 -7.17
C THR A 76 -3.81 -2.41 -5.66
N TRP A 77 -5.04 -2.31 -5.15
CA TRP A 77 -5.29 -2.12 -3.73
C TRP A 77 -5.53 -3.44 -3.02
N VAL A 78 -6.07 -4.43 -3.73
CA VAL A 78 -6.41 -5.76 -3.22
C VAL A 78 -5.14 -6.62 -3.12
N GLY A 79 -4.27 -6.22 -2.20
CA GLY A 79 -3.00 -6.87 -1.88
C GLY A 79 -2.91 -7.32 -0.44
N GLY A 80 -1.72 -7.72 0.00
CA GLY A 80 -1.50 -8.23 1.36
C GLY A 80 -1.75 -7.20 2.45
N GLY A 81 -1.36 -5.93 2.22
CA GLY A 81 -1.65 -4.84 3.16
C GLY A 81 -3.15 -4.61 3.36
N TYR A 82 -3.97 -4.85 2.33
CA TYR A 82 -5.40 -4.63 2.37
C TYR A 82 -6.16 -5.88 2.84
N ILE A 83 -5.94 -7.03 2.21
CA ILE A 83 -6.65 -8.28 2.51
C ILE A 83 -6.19 -8.89 3.83
N ASN A 84 -4.88 -9.17 3.99
CA ASN A 84 -4.37 -9.70 5.26
C ASN A 84 -4.49 -8.66 6.37
N GLY A 85 -4.24 -7.38 6.06
CA GLY A 85 -4.40 -6.30 7.03
C GLY A 85 -5.84 -6.13 7.51
N SER A 86 -6.85 -6.25 6.63
CA SER A 86 -8.25 -6.21 7.06
C SER A 86 -8.64 -7.40 7.93
N ALA A 87 -8.18 -8.61 7.60
CA ALA A 87 -8.41 -9.78 8.45
C ALA A 87 -7.72 -9.61 9.83
N GLU A 88 -6.48 -9.13 9.86
CA GLU A 88 -5.73 -8.79 11.08
C GLU A 88 -6.49 -7.76 11.92
N ALA A 89 -6.97 -6.67 11.30
CA ALA A 89 -7.67 -5.59 11.99
C ALA A 89 -9.01 -6.04 12.59
N VAL A 90 -9.80 -6.82 11.86
CA VAL A 90 -11.07 -7.36 12.38
C VAL A 90 -10.83 -8.31 13.55
N PHE A 91 -9.83 -9.19 13.44
CA PHE A 91 -9.45 -10.09 14.53
C PHE A 91 -9.00 -9.31 15.78
N ALA A 92 -8.09 -8.35 15.59
CA ALA A 92 -7.42 -7.66 16.69
C ALA A 92 -8.29 -6.58 17.36
N SER A 93 -8.98 -5.78 16.57
CA SER A 93 -9.63 -4.54 17.02
C SER A 93 -11.12 -4.47 16.65
N GLY A 94 -11.62 -5.39 15.81
CA GLY A 94 -13.01 -5.43 15.37
C GLY A 94 -13.27 -4.67 14.07
N LEU A 95 -14.43 -4.95 13.45
CA LEU A 95 -14.84 -4.40 12.17
C LEU A 95 -14.87 -2.87 12.14
N ILE A 96 -15.31 -2.23 13.21
CA ILE A 96 -15.40 -0.75 13.26
C ILE A 96 -14.04 -0.07 13.08
N PHE A 97 -12.96 -0.71 13.54
CA PHE A 97 -11.59 -0.19 13.39
C PHE A 97 -10.91 -0.65 12.09
N CYS A 98 -11.53 -1.57 11.34
CA CYS A 98 -11.09 -1.96 10.00
C CYS A 98 -11.57 -0.93 8.96
N GLN A 99 -10.91 0.23 8.95
CA GLN A 99 -11.33 1.36 8.13
C GLN A 99 -10.77 1.35 6.70
N ALA A 100 -9.66 0.64 6.47
CA ALA A 100 -9.01 0.58 5.17
C ALA A 100 -9.98 0.27 4.00
N PRO A 101 -10.94 -0.68 4.13
CA PRO A 101 -11.84 -0.98 3.03
C PRO A 101 -12.66 0.19 2.53
N PHE A 102 -13.38 0.87 3.42
CA PHE A 102 -14.21 2.00 3.03
C PHE A 102 -13.38 3.25 2.76
N GLY A 103 -12.29 3.47 3.50
CA GLY A 103 -11.41 4.61 3.32
C GLY A 103 -10.84 4.67 1.90
N TYR A 104 -10.27 3.57 1.41
CA TYR A 104 -9.71 3.52 0.07
C TYR A 104 -10.75 3.44 -1.05
N ALA A 105 -11.93 2.86 -0.80
CA ALA A 105 -13.03 2.93 -1.77
C ALA A 105 -13.49 4.37 -2.00
N ILE A 106 -13.67 5.14 -0.92
CA ILE A 106 -14.00 6.56 -1.01
C ILE A 106 -12.84 7.32 -1.66
N SER A 107 -11.59 7.05 -1.27
CA SER A 107 -10.39 7.62 -1.91
C SER A 107 -10.40 7.44 -3.43
N LEU A 108 -10.59 6.21 -3.93
CA LEU A 108 -10.64 5.92 -5.37
C LEU A 108 -11.80 6.66 -6.06
N SER A 109 -12.95 6.76 -5.39
CA SER A 109 -14.11 7.48 -5.91
C SER A 109 -13.83 8.98 -6.02
N LEU A 110 -13.24 9.60 -5.00
CA LEU A 110 -12.88 11.01 -4.98
C LEU A 110 -11.72 11.33 -5.95
N GLY A 111 -10.70 10.48 -5.98
CA GLY A 111 -9.61 10.52 -6.95
C GLY A 111 -10.14 10.47 -8.39
N GLY A 112 -11.06 9.54 -8.65
CA GLY A 112 -11.74 9.41 -9.94
C GLY A 112 -12.55 10.64 -10.33
N LEU A 113 -13.33 11.17 -9.39
CA LEU A 113 -14.19 12.32 -9.63
C LEU A 113 -13.40 13.61 -9.87
N PHE A 114 -12.42 13.90 -9.03
CA PHE A 114 -11.76 15.21 -8.98
C PHE A 114 -10.40 15.26 -9.71
N PHE A 115 -9.63 14.17 -9.71
CA PHE A 115 -8.24 14.18 -10.17
C PHE A 115 -8.03 13.42 -11.48
N ALA A 116 -8.63 12.23 -11.65
CA ALA A 116 -8.31 11.31 -12.73
C ALA A 116 -8.41 11.94 -14.12
N ARG A 117 -9.49 12.68 -14.39
CA ARG A 117 -9.69 13.37 -15.67
C ARG A 117 -8.60 14.40 -15.96
N LYS A 118 -8.33 15.28 -15.00
CA LYS A 118 -7.34 16.37 -15.15
C LYS A 118 -5.93 15.82 -15.35
N MET A 119 -5.57 14.81 -14.58
CA MET A 119 -4.28 14.15 -14.66
C MET A 119 -4.08 13.46 -16.01
N ARG A 120 -5.12 12.77 -16.50
CA ARG A 120 -5.07 12.08 -17.78
C ARG A 120 -5.09 13.02 -18.99
N ASP A 121 -5.92 14.07 -18.96
CA ASP A 121 -6.01 15.08 -20.02
C ASP A 121 -4.67 15.81 -20.21
N ALA A 122 -3.94 16.07 -19.11
CA ALA A 122 -2.63 16.72 -19.13
C ALA A 122 -1.48 15.83 -19.64
N GLN A 123 -1.74 14.56 -20.00
CA GLN A 123 -0.74 13.58 -20.45
C GLN A 123 0.44 13.41 -19.48
N TYR A 124 0.19 13.53 -18.17
CA TYR A 124 1.24 13.26 -17.18
C TYR A 124 1.69 11.79 -17.25
N VAL A 125 2.95 11.57 -16.87
CA VAL A 125 3.59 10.27 -16.73
C VAL A 125 3.54 9.80 -15.29
N THR A 126 3.71 10.73 -14.34
CA THR A 126 3.64 10.43 -12.91
C THR A 126 2.79 11.44 -12.16
N MET A 127 2.41 11.07 -10.95
CA MET A 127 1.79 11.92 -9.95
C MET A 127 2.63 13.16 -9.60
N LEU A 128 3.96 13.10 -9.72
CA LEU A 128 4.84 14.22 -9.38
C LEU A 128 4.90 15.29 -10.47
N ASP A 129 4.50 14.97 -11.70
CA ASP A 129 4.53 15.90 -12.82
C ASP A 129 3.76 17.22 -12.55
N PRO A 130 2.49 17.22 -12.08
CA PRO A 130 1.81 18.46 -11.71
C PRO A 130 2.54 19.24 -10.61
N LEU A 131 3.19 18.56 -9.67
CA LEU A 131 3.94 19.17 -8.57
C LEU A 131 5.23 19.83 -9.09
N GLN A 132 5.98 19.15 -9.95
CA GLN A 132 7.19 19.69 -10.60
C GLN A 132 6.86 20.85 -11.52
N ASN A 133 5.74 20.76 -12.23
CA ASN A 133 5.24 21.85 -13.04
C ASN A 133 4.88 23.04 -12.14
N CYS A 134 4.11 22.84 -11.07
CA CYS A 134 3.66 23.89 -10.16
C CYS A 134 4.81 24.58 -9.39
N PHE A 135 5.65 23.81 -8.70
CA PHE A 135 6.63 24.31 -7.74
C PHE A 135 8.05 24.46 -8.33
N GLY A 136 8.27 23.95 -9.54
CA GLY A 136 9.57 23.86 -10.20
C GLY A 136 10.23 22.50 -10.02
N GLN A 137 11.15 22.16 -10.93
CA GLN A 137 11.74 20.81 -11.03
C GLN A 137 12.41 20.34 -9.73
N ARG A 138 13.17 21.22 -9.06
CA ARG A 138 13.88 20.88 -7.81
C ARG A 138 12.93 20.69 -6.62
N TRP A 139 12.02 21.64 -6.40
CA TRP A 139 11.08 21.57 -5.28
C TRP A 139 10.04 20.47 -5.45
N GLY A 140 9.50 20.29 -6.66
CA GLY A 140 8.60 19.18 -6.96
C GLY A 140 9.30 17.82 -6.85
N ALA A 141 10.60 17.75 -7.15
CA ALA A 141 11.40 16.54 -6.91
C ALA A 141 11.60 16.23 -5.42
N MET A 142 11.66 17.22 -4.53
CA MET A 142 11.74 16.94 -3.08
C MET A 142 10.48 16.25 -2.55
N LEU A 143 9.32 16.50 -3.17
CA LEU A 143 8.06 15.82 -2.84
C LEU A 143 8.06 14.33 -3.26
N TYR A 144 9.10 13.86 -3.96
CA TYR A 144 9.32 12.42 -4.11
C TYR A 144 9.68 11.74 -2.80
N LEU A 145 10.38 12.40 -1.86
CA LEU A 145 10.80 11.77 -0.60
C LEU A 145 9.61 11.23 0.22
N PRO A 146 8.55 12.02 0.50
CA PRO A 146 7.37 11.48 1.17
C PRO A 146 6.63 10.43 0.32
N ALA A 147 6.64 10.55 -1.01
CA ALA A 147 6.02 9.55 -1.90
C ALA A 147 6.77 8.20 -1.85
N LEU A 148 8.11 8.25 -1.87
CA LEU A 148 8.99 7.09 -1.73
C LEU A 148 8.82 6.43 -0.36
N ALA A 149 8.76 7.22 0.71
CA ALA A 149 8.54 6.69 2.05
C ALA A 149 7.19 5.96 2.14
N GLY A 150 6.12 6.56 1.59
CA GLY A 150 4.80 5.92 1.50
C GLY A 150 4.83 4.60 0.72
N GLU A 151 5.39 4.60 -0.50
CA GLU A 151 5.49 3.38 -1.31
C GLU A 151 6.37 2.30 -0.67
N THR A 152 7.46 2.69 0.00
CA THR A 152 8.36 1.74 0.68
C THR A 152 7.68 1.09 1.89
N LEU A 153 6.95 1.89 2.69
CA LEU A 153 6.19 1.38 3.83
C LEU A 153 5.03 0.47 3.40
N TRP A 154 4.35 0.82 2.30
CA TRP A 154 3.31 -0.06 1.74
C TRP A 154 3.91 -1.34 1.15
N SER A 155 5.00 -1.25 0.41
CA SER A 155 5.76 -2.43 -0.05
C SER A 155 6.20 -3.31 1.12
N ALA A 156 6.62 -2.70 2.24
CA ALA A 156 6.97 -3.45 3.45
C ALA A 156 5.76 -4.19 4.06
N SER A 157 4.58 -3.57 4.09
CA SER A 157 3.36 -4.22 4.57
C SER A 157 2.95 -5.40 3.67
N ILE A 158 3.05 -5.23 2.35
CA ILE A 158 2.79 -6.28 1.36
C ILE A 158 3.79 -7.44 1.51
N LEU A 159 5.09 -7.16 1.60
CA LEU A 159 6.13 -8.19 1.79
C LEU A 159 5.99 -8.90 3.13
N SER A 160 5.61 -8.19 4.19
CA SER A 160 5.31 -8.81 5.49
C SER A 160 4.09 -9.74 5.41
N ALA A 161 3.06 -9.39 4.64
CA ALA A 161 1.89 -10.24 4.42
C ALA A 161 2.23 -11.48 3.59
N LEU A 162 3.03 -11.32 2.54
CA LEU A 162 3.50 -12.44 1.72
C LEU A 162 4.38 -13.39 2.53
N GLY A 163 5.31 -12.84 3.32
CA GLY A 163 6.16 -13.60 4.22
C GLY A 163 5.37 -14.36 5.29
N SER A 164 4.30 -13.76 5.82
CA SER A 164 3.38 -14.42 6.77
C SER A 164 2.69 -15.63 6.13
N THR A 165 2.20 -15.49 4.90
CA THR A 165 1.58 -16.60 4.15
C THR A 165 2.58 -17.71 3.86
N LEU A 166 3.79 -17.36 3.41
CA LEU A 166 4.87 -18.34 3.14
C LEU A 166 5.35 -19.04 4.40
N ALA A 167 5.48 -18.34 5.53
CA ALA A 167 5.90 -18.93 6.80
C ALA A 167 4.95 -20.05 7.23
N VAL A 168 3.66 -19.84 7.08
CA VAL A 168 2.60 -20.81 7.41
C VAL A 168 2.63 -22.03 6.48
N ILE A 169 2.95 -21.84 5.19
CA ILE A 169 2.99 -22.92 4.21
C ILE A 169 4.27 -23.76 4.32
N LEU A 170 5.41 -23.08 4.42
CA LEU A 170 6.73 -23.69 4.41
C LEU A 170 7.17 -24.16 5.80
N ASP A 171 6.46 -23.76 6.85
CA ASP A 171 6.85 -23.95 8.25
C ASP A 171 8.25 -23.40 8.57
N ILE A 172 8.60 -22.25 7.96
CA ILE A 172 9.90 -21.58 8.11
C ILE A 172 9.76 -20.25 8.83
N ASN A 173 10.90 -19.75 9.34
CA ASN A 173 10.98 -18.45 9.99
C ASN A 173 10.45 -17.32 9.07
N ASN A 174 9.59 -16.46 9.63
CA ASN A 174 9.01 -15.30 8.96
C ASN A 174 10.04 -14.38 8.27
N THR A 175 11.21 -14.16 8.87
CA THR A 175 12.28 -13.35 8.27
C THR A 175 12.78 -13.96 6.97
N LEU A 176 13.00 -15.29 6.95
CA LEU A 176 13.42 -15.99 5.73
C LEU A 176 12.32 -15.93 4.67
N SER A 177 11.07 -16.13 5.07
CA SER A 177 9.90 -16.02 4.20
C SER A 177 9.80 -14.64 3.54
N ILE A 178 10.04 -13.55 4.27
CA ILE A 178 10.04 -12.18 3.72
C ILE A 178 11.16 -12.02 2.70
N ILE A 179 12.38 -12.50 2.99
CA ILE A 179 13.52 -12.40 2.06
C ILE A 179 13.25 -13.16 0.75
N VAL A 180 12.73 -14.39 0.85
CA VAL A 180 12.35 -15.20 -0.31
C VAL A 180 11.24 -14.50 -1.12
N SER A 181 10.22 -13.99 -0.43
CA SER A 181 9.13 -13.22 -1.05
C SER A 181 9.64 -12.01 -1.85
N ALA A 182 10.55 -11.24 -1.25
CA ALA A 182 11.14 -10.07 -1.88
C ALA A 182 11.99 -10.43 -3.10
N ALA A 183 12.80 -11.49 -3.00
CA ALA A 183 13.60 -11.97 -4.12
C ALA A 183 12.73 -12.35 -5.33
N ILE A 184 11.63 -13.09 -5.09
CA ILE A 184 10.69 -13.50 -6.14
C ILE A 184 9.99 -12.27 -6.75
N ALA A 185 9.49 -11.35 -5.90
CA ALA A 185 8.86 -10.13 -6.36
C ALA A 185 9.79 -9.30 -7.27
N VAL A 186 11.04 -9.08 -6.83
CA VAL A 186 12.06 -8.33 -7.60
C VAL A 186 12.32 -8.96 -8.95
N VAL A 187 12.57 -10.28 -9.00
CA VAL A 187 12.84 -10.99 -10.26
C VAL A 187 11.71 -10.73 -11.24
N TYR A 188 10.46 -10.89 -10.81
CA TYR A 188 9.31 -10.69 -11.68
C TYR A 188 9.16 -9.22 -12.12
N THR A 189 9.30 -8.25 -11.22
CA THR A 189 9.19 -6.82 -11.54
C THR A 189 10.27 -6.34 -12.52
N LEU A 190 11.48 -6.90 -12.47
CA LEU A 190 12.58 -6.51 -13.36
C LEU A 190 12.30 -6.88 -14.84
N PHE A 191 11.57 -7.97 -15.07
CA PHE A 191 11.24 -8.46 -16.41
C PHE A 191 9.87 -7.99 -16.90
N GLY A 192 8.95 -7.63 -16.01
CA GLY A 192 7.59 -7.20 -16.33
C GLY A 192 7.35 -5.70 -16.18
N GLY A 193 7.18 -4.97 -17.29
CA GLY A 193 6.64 -3.60 -17.26
C GLY A 193 5.14 -3.58 -16.90
N LEU A 194 4.52 -2.39 -16.86
CA LEU A 194 3.10 -2.24 -16.47
C LEU A 194 2.14 -3.16 -17.25
N TYR A 195 2.46 -3.46 -18.51
CA TYR A 195 1.62 -4.36 -19.31
C TYR A 195 1.64 -5.82 -18.81
N SER A 196 2.81 -6.33 -18.39
CA SER A 196 2.92 -7.66 -17.78
C SER A 196 2.12 -7.71 -16.48
N VAL A 197 2.33 -6.71 -15.63
CA VAL A 197 1.66 -6.55 -14.34
C VAL A 197 0.13 -6.52 -14.52
N ALA A 198 -0.38 -5.73 -15.46
CA ALA A 198 -1.82 -5.58 -15.67
C ALA A 198 -2.52 -6.89 -16.09
N TYR A 199 -1.85 -7.76 -16.86
CA TYR A 199 -2.43 -9.05 -17.26
C TYR A 199 -2.34 -10.10 -16.15
N THR A 200 -1.27 -10.09 -15.36
CA THR A 200 -1.19 -10.95 -14.19
C THR A 200 -2.21 -10.55 -13.13
N ASP A 201 -2.40 -9.24 -12.90
CA ASP A 201 -3.39 -8.70 -11.97
C ASP A 201 -4.81 -9.23 -12.26
N VAL A 202 -5.18 -9.31 -13.53
CA VAL A 202 -6.50 -9.83 -13.94
C VAL A 202 -6.69 -11.25 -13.42
N VAL A 203 -5.73 -12.14 -13.67
CA VAL A 203 -5.80 -13.55 -13.28
C VAL A 203 -5.74 -13.68 -11.76
N GLN A 204 -4.82 -12.96 -11.13
CA GLN A 204 -4.63 -12.95 -9.68
C GLN A 204 -5.88 -12.49 -8.94
N LEU A 205 -6.56 -11.44 -9.43
CA LEU A 205 -7.77 -10.92 -8.83
C LEU A 205 -8.92 -11.94 -8.86
N PHE A 206 -9.09 -12.67 -9.97
CA PHE A 206 -10.08 -13.76 -10.03
C PHE A 206 -9.73 -14.90 -9.06
N CYS A 207 -8.44 -15.30 -9.03
CA CYS A 207 -7.99 -16.37 -8.14
C CYS A 207 -8.21 -16.02 -6.67
N ILE A 208 -7.83 -14.81 -6.23
CA ILE A 208 -8.01 -14.39 -4.84
C ILE A 208 -9.50 -14.20 -4.50
N PHE A 209 -10.33 -13.71 -5.43
CA PHE A 209 -11.77 -13.62 -5.22
C PHE A 209 -12.37 -15.00 -4.94
N ILE A 210 -12.08 -15.98 -5.81
CA ILE A 210 -12.57 -17.35 -5.65
C ILE A 210 -11.99 -17.98 -4.37
N GLY A 211 -10.69 -17.81 -4.12
CA GLY A 211 -10.02 -18.39 -2.96
C GLY A 211 -10.58 -17.89 -1.62
N LEU A 212 -10.80 -16.58 -1.49
CA LEU A 212 -11.38 -16.00 -0.29
C LEU A 212 -12.85 -16.44 -0.11
N TRP A 213 -13.66 -16.39 -1.16
CA TRP A 213 -15.09 -16.75 -1.05
C TRP A 213 -15.33 -18.23 -0.82
N ILE A 214 -14.49 -19.11 -1.36
CA ILE A 214 -14.56 -20.55 -1.04
C ILE A 214 -14.10 -20.81 0.39
N THR A 215 -13.10 -20.07 0.91
CA THR A 215 -12.63 -20.23 2.29
C THR A 215 -13.74 -19.99 3.32
N VAL A 216 -14.58 -18.97 3.11
CA VAL A 216 -15.61 -18.55 4.07
C VAL A 216 -16.58 -19.67 4.50
N PRO A 217 -17.32 -20.37 3.60
CA PRO A 217 -18.30 -21.38 4.01
C PRO A 217 -17.66 -22.58 4.71
N PHE A 218 -16.46 -23.01 4.27
CA PHE A 218 -15.75 -24.11 4.92
C PHE A 218 -15.28 -23.72 6.32
N ALA A 219 -14.72 -22.52 6.47
CA ALA A 219 -14.23 -22.05 7.75
C ALA A 219 -15.38 -21.79 8.75
N ILE A 220 -16.51 -21.20 8.33
CA ILE A 220 -17.70 -21.01 9.20
C ILE A 220 -18.31 -22.34 9.63
N GLY A 221 -18.29 -23.34 8.75
CA GLY A 221 -18.85 -24.67 9.03
C GLY A 221 -17.96 -25.57 9.89
N HIS A 222 -16.76 -25.11 10.28
CA HIS A 222 -15.82 -25.90 11.06
C HIS A 222 -16.26 -26.00 12.54
N GLU A 223 -16.14 -27.17 13.14
CA GLU A 223 -16.65 -27.46 14.50
C GLU A 223 -15.99 -26.59 15.60
N ALA A 224 -14.76 -26.15 15.36
CA ALA A 224 -14.02 -25.25 16.25
C ALA A 224 -14.44 -23.78 16.16
N VAL A 225 -15.36 -23.43 15.25
CA VAL A 225 -15.82 -22.05 15.06
C VAL A 225 -17.15 -21.87 15.76
N SER A 226 -17.16 -20.99 16.75
CA SER A 226 -18.38 -20.59 17.45
C SER A 226 -19.26 -19.66 16.60
N SER A 227 -20.47 -19.38 17.08
CA SER A 227 -21.41 -18.51 16.37
C SER A 227 -20.84 -17.10 16.17
N LEU A 228 -20.90 -16.61 14.93
CA LEU A 228 -20.58 -15.22 14.57
C LEU A 228 -21.67 -14.22 14.97
N ALA A 229 -22.73 -14.67 15.66
CA ALA A 229 -23.71 -13.77 16.22
C ALA A 229 -23.02 -12.75 17.16
N PRO A 230 -23.32 -11.43 17.05
CA PRO A 230 -22.69 -10.42 17.89
C PRO A 230 -22.86 -10.63 19.40
N SER A 231 -23.87 -11.42 19.81
CA SER A 231 -24.11 -11.82 21.20
C SER A 231 -23.13 -12.88 21.71
N VAL A 232 -22.41 -13.57 20.81
CA VAL A 232 -21.49 -14.67 21.12
C VAL A 232 -20.04 -14.26 20.85
N THR A 233 -19.79 -13.56 19.74
CA THR A 233 -18.45 -13.11 19.36
C THR A 233 -18.44 -11.61 19.08
N ASP A 234 -17.64 -10.84 19.83
CA ASP A 234 -17.45 -9.40 19.57
C ASP A 234 -16.40 -9.15 18.47
N TRP A 235 -16.75 -9.47 17.23
CA TRP A 235 -15.92 -9.20 16.05
C TRP A 235 -16.26 -7.87 15.38
N VAL A 236 -17.39 -7.25 15.72
CA VAL A 236 -17.76 -5.92 15.23
C VAL A 236 -17.00 -4.84 15.99
N GLY A 237 -16.84 -5.01 17.30
CA GLY A 237 -16.29 -4.01 18.20
C GLY A 237 -17.28 -2.87 18.46
N SER A 238 -16.88 -1.96 19.36
CA SER A 238 -17.59 -0.71 19.61
C SER A 238 -16.58 0.40 19.91
N ILE A 239 -16.92 1.64 19.56
CA ILE A 239 -16.15 2.81 20.00
C ILE A 239 -16.72 3.23 21.36
N PRO A 240 -15.93 3.23 22.44
CA PRO A 240 -16.44 3.58 23.76
C PRO A 240 -16.98 5.02 23.77
N ALA A 241 -18.22 5.19 24.20
CA ALA A 241 -18.89 6.49 24.23
C ALA A 241 -18.33 7.43 25.31
N ASP A 242 -17.70 6.86 26.32
CA ASP A 242 -17.09 7.52 27.48
C ASP A 242 -15.69 8.06 27.21
N THR A 243 -15.09 7.75 26.05
CA THR A 243 -13.75 8.22 25.67
C THR A 243 -13.77 9.06 24.37
N PRO A 244 -14.09 10.37 24.44
CA PRO A 244 -14.22 11.23 23.27
C PRO A 244 -12.99 11.30 22.37
N TRP A 245 -11.78 11.12 22.91
CA TRP A 245 -10.55 11.13 22.11
C TRP A 245 -10.46 9.95 21.13
N VAL A 246 -11.06 8.80 21.45
CA VAL A 246 -11.08 7.62 20.57
C VAL A 246 -11.92 7.89 19.32
N TRP A 247 -13.00 8.68 19.45
CA TRP A 247 -13.77 9.15 18.30
C TRP A 247 -12.96 10.09 17.41
N GLY A 248 -12.15 10.96 18.02
CA GLY A 248 -11.22 11.84 17.30
C GLY A 248 -10.18 11.05 16.50
N GLU A 249 -9.54 10.06 17.14
CA GLU A 249 -8.57 9.16 16.49
C GLU A 249 -9.21 8.35 15.36
N TRP A 250 -10.41 7.79 15.61
CA TRP A 250 -11.15 7.05 14.59
C TRP A 250 -11.46 7.92 13.37
N ALA A 251 -11.91 9.17 13.59
CA ALA A 251 -12.22 10.10 12.49
C ALA A 251 -10.97 10.57 11.75
N ASP A 252 -9.88 10.85 12.47
CA ASP A 252 -8.59 11.23 11.89
C ASP A 252 -8.06 10.13 10.98
N TYR A 253 -8.16 8.87 11.41
CA TYR A 253 -7.77 7.71 10.62
C TYR A 253 -8.60 7.56 9.35
N ALA A 254 -9.91 7.81 9.43
CA ALA A 254 -10.79 7.72 8.27
C ALA A 254 -10.41 8.77 7.23
N VAL A 255 -10.20 10.01 7.68
CA VAL A 255 -9.77 11.14 6.83
C VAL A 255 -8.41 10.85 6.18
N LEU A 256 -7.46 10.33 6.96
CA LEU A 256 -6.13 9.94 6.48
C LEU A 256 -6.23 8.89 5.38
N LEU A 257 -7.01 7.84 5.53
CA LEU A 257 -7.16 6.79 4.51
C LEU A 257 -7.88 7.31 3.26
N ILE A 258 -8.90 8.15 3.43
CA ILE A 258 -9.68 8.72 2.33
C ILE A 258 -8.84 9.67 1.48
N PHE A 259 -8.11 10.60 2.08
CA PHE A 259 -7.38 11.62 1.34
C PHE A 259 -5.93 11.24 1.06
N GLY A 260 -5.31 10.44 1.94
CA GLY A 260 -3.97 9.90 1.74
C GLY A 260 -3.89 8.91 0.59
N GLY A 261 -4.96 8.19 0.27
CA GLY A 261 -4.97 7.28 -0.88
C GLY A 261 -5.06 7.96 -2.26
N ILE A 262 -5.40 9.26 -2.31
CA ILE A 262 -5.55 10.00 -3.58
C ILE A 262 -4.18 10.29 -4.22
N PRO A 263 -3.21 10.93 -3.54
CA PRO A 263 -1.88 11.18 -4.06
C PRO A 263 -1.01 9.91 -3.98
N TRP A 264 -1.48 8.81 -4.56
CA TRP A 264 -0.72 7.57 -4.65
C TRP A 264 -0.27 7.32 -6.10
N GLN A 265 1.02 7.06 -6.30
CA GLN A 265 1.54 6.89 -7.66
C GLN A 265 1.04 5.60 -8.29
N VAL A 266 0.92 4.47 -7.57
CA VAL A 266 0.34 3.25 -8.16
C VAL A 266 -1.07 3.52 -8.70
N TYR A 267 -1.91 4.25 -7.96
CA TYR A 267 -3.23 4.67 -8.44
C TYR A 267 -3.13 5.52 -9.72
N PHE A 268 -2.31 6.57 -9.71
CA PHE A 268 -2.18 7.44 -10.88
C PHE A 268 -1.55 6.73 -12.08
N GLN A 269 -0.66 5.77 -11.88
CA GLN A 269 -0.08 4.98 -12.96
C GLN A 269 -1.18 4.22 -13.73
N ARG A 270 -2.24 3.74 -13.05
CA ARG A 270 -3.39 3.06 -13.67
C ARG A 270 -4.30 4.08 -14.36
N VAL A 271 -4.60 5.20 -13.72
CA VAL A 271 -5.33 6.33 -14.31
C VAL A 271 -4.67 6.83 -15.60
N LEU A 272 -3.35 7.04 -15.58
CA LEU A 272 -2.58 7.64 -16.68
C LEU A 272 -2.36 6.66 -17.85
N SER A 273 -2.41 5.35 -17.56
CA SER A 273 -2.36 4.27 -18.56
C SER A 273 -3.66 4.02 -19.32
N ALA A 274 -4.77 4.66 -18.91
CA ALA A 274 -6.04 4.54 -19.61
C ALA A 274 -6.00 5.19 -21.00
N ARG A 275 -6.81 4.73 -21.95
CA ARG A 275 -6.89 5.31 -23.30
C ARG A 275 -7.51 6.70 -23.32
N SER A 276 -8.46 6.96 -22.41
CA SER A 276 -9.14 8.25 -22.31
C SER A 276 -9.41 8.64 -20.87
N SER A 277 -9.65 9.93 -20.66
CA SER A 277 -9.94 10.49 -19.34
C SER A 277 -11.28 10.00 -18.78
N LYS A 278 -12.30 9.82 -19.63
CA LYS A 278 -13.57 9.19 -19.22
C LYS A 278 -13.34 7.76 -18.74
N GLN A 279 -12.53 7.00 -19.48
CA GLN A 279 -12.15 5.65 -19.07
C GLN A 279 -11.42 5.68 -17.72
N ALA A 280 -10.45 6.57 -17.54
CA ALA A 280 -9.71 6.71 -16.27
C ALA A 280 -10.62 6.97 -15.05
N GLN A 281 -11.68 7.75 -15.20
CA GLN A 281 -12.69 7.94 -14.16
C GLN A 281 -13.48 6.65 -13.89
N VAL A 282 -13.93 5.97 -14.95
CA VAL A 282 -14.65 4.68 -14.82
C VAL A 282 -13.79 3.62 -14.13
N LEU A 283 -12.50 3.53 -14.47
CA LEU A 283 -11.55 2.64 -13.78
C LEU A 283 -11.55 2.92 -12.28
N SER A 284 -11.49 4.19 -11.89
CA SER A 284 -11.42 4.59 -10.47
C SER A 284 -12.71 4.25 -9.72
N PHE A 285 -13.89 4.52 -10.30
CA PHE A 285 -15.18 4.18 -9.66
C PHE A 285 -15.43 2.67 -9.59
N ALA A 286 -15.12 1.93 -10.66
CA ALA A 286 -15.23 0.48 -10.65
C ALA A 286 -14.21 -0.15 -9.69
N GLY A 287 -13.00 0.42 -9.63
CA GLY A 287 -11.96 0.07 -8.66
C GLY A 287 -12.45 0.19 -7.22
N SER A 288 -13.09 1.31 -6.88
CA SER A 288 -13.72 1.57 -5.58
C SER A 288 -14.70 0.47 -5.18
N ILE A 289 -15.66 0.16 -6.05
CA ILE A 289 -16.67 -0.89 -5.81
C ILE A 289 -15.99 -2.25 -5.65
N GLY A 290 -15.02 -2.55 -6.53
CA GLY A 290 -14.25 -3.79 -6.48
C GLY A 290 -13.51 -3.96 -5.15
N CYS A 291 -12.88 -2.90 -4.63
CA CYS A 291 -12.17 -2.96 -3.35
C CYS A 291 -13.09 -3.37 -2.20
N ILE A 292 -14.29 -2.77 -2.10
CA ILE A 292 -15.29 -3.16 -1.09
C ILE A 292 -15.67 -4.63 -1.21
N ILE A 293 -16.03 -5.08 -2.42
CA ILE A 293 -16.45 -6.46 -2.67
C ILE A 293 -15.35 -7.45 -2.26
N MET A 294 -14.10 -7.12 -2.55
CA MET A 294 -12.94 -7.96 -2.22
C MET A 294 -12.60 -7.98 -0.72
N ALA A 295 -12.90 -6.90 0.01
CA ALA A 295 -12.65 -6.82 1.45
C ALA A 295 -13.64 -7.66 2.29
N VAL A 296 -14.88 -7.83 1.81
CA VAL A 296 -15.93 -8.56 2.56
C VAL A 296 -15.48 -9.93 3.06
N PRO A 297 -15.01 -10.86 2.20
CA PRO A 297 -14.60 -12.18 2.69
C PRO A 297 -13.38 -12.12 3.61
N ALA A 298 -12.46 -11.16 3.43
CA ALA A 298 -11.32 -10.98 4.31
C ALA A 298 -11.74 -10.55 5.73
N CYS A 299 -12.70 -9.63 5.84
CA CYS A 299 -13.28 -9.23 7.12
C CYS A 299 -14.01 -10.39 7.80
N ILE A 300 -14.77 -11.19 7.05
CA ILE A 300 -15.44 -12.38 7.58
C ILE A 300 -14.40 -13.40 8.09
N ILE A 301 -13.31 -13.62 7.36
CA ILE A 301 -12.21 -14.50 7.81
C ILE A 301 -11.59 -14.00 9.13
N GLY A 302 -11.38 -12.69 9.28
CA GLY A 302 -10.92 -12.12 10.55
C GLY A 302 -11.91 -12.33 11.70
N ALA A 303 -13.21 -12.26 11.42
CA ALA A 303 -14.26 -12.55 12.39
C ALA A 303 -14.29 -14.04 12.79
N ILE A 304 -14.15 -14.94 11.81
CA ILE A 304 -14.05 -16.40 12.04
C ILE A 304 -12.86 -16.69 12.95
N ALA A 305 -11.69 -16.12 12.66
CA ALA A 305 -10.49 -16.32 13.49
C ALA A 305 -10.72 -15.92 14.95
N LYS A 306 -11.53 -14.88 15.19
CA LYS A 306 -11.87 -14.41 16.54
C LYS A 306 -12.87 -15.34 17.24
N ALA A 307 -13.74 -15.98 16.48
CA ALA A 307 -14.72 -16.97 16.95
C ALA A 307 -14.16 -18.39 17.09
N THR A 308 -12.90 -18.62 16.69
CA THR A 308 -12.28 -19.95 16.63
C THR A 308 -11.62 -20.32 17.96
N ASP A 309 -11.90 -21.53 18.43
CA ASP A 309 -11.09 -22.19 19.46
C ASP A 309 -9.84 -22.80 18.82
N TRP A 310 -8.71 -22.10 18.97
CA TRP A 310 -7.44 -22.49 18.36
C TRP A 310 -6.81 -23.73 19.00
N GLU A 311 -7.15 -24.03 20.26
CA GLU A 311 -6.65 -25.23 20.94
C GLU A 311 -7.31 -26.49 20.36
N GLN A 312 -8.59 -26.41 20.01
CA GLN A 312 -9.34 -27.52 19.41
C GLN A 312 -8.78 -27.95 18.05
N VAL A 313 -8.19 -27.03 17.29
CA VAL A 313 -7.56 -27.32 15.99
C VAL A 313 -6.07 -27.65 16.10
N GLY A 314 -5.57 -27.81 17.33
CA GLY A 314 -4.17 -28.17 17.60
C GLY A 314 -3.18 -27.03 17.37
N TYR A 315 -3.64 -25.78 17.31
CA TYR A 315 -2.76 -24.60 17.25
C TYR A 315 -2.45 -24.10 18.66
N THR A 316 -1.26 -24.42 19.15
CA THR A 316 -0.86 -24.18 20.56
C THR A 316 -0.19 -22.84 20.81
N LYS A 317 0.08 -22.05 19.76
CA LYS A 317 0.71 -20.73 19.90
C LYS A 317 -0.34 -19.65 20.15
N ASP A 318 0.04 -18.63 20.90
CA ASP A 318 -0.83 -17.48 21.15
C ASP A 318 -1.02 -16.66 19.85
N ILE A 319 -2.16 -16.85 19.21
CA ILE A 319 -2.54 -16.13 17.99
C ILE A 319 -2.65 -14.61 18.21
N THR A 320 -2.88 -14.15 19.45
CA THR A 320 -2.95 -12.72 19.75
C THR A 320 -1.59 -12.03 19.61
N GLN A 321 -0.48 -12.78 19.67
CA GLN A 321 0.87 -12.29 19.38
C GLN A 321 1.23 -12.43 17.89
N GLN A 322 0.42 -13.17 17.12
CA GLN A 322 0.70 -13.52 15.72
C GLN A 322 -0.44 -13.08 14.79
N LYS A 323 -0.99 -11.89 15.06
CA LYS A 323 -2.16 -11.31 14.37
C LYS A 323 -2.00 -11.26 12.83
N LYS A 324 -0.77 -11.08 12.34
CA LYS A 324 -0.44 -11.10 10.90
C LYS A 324 -0.72 -12.44 10.21
N LEU A 325 -0.71 -13.54 10.98
CA LEU A 325 -0.89 -14.90 10.48
C LEU A 325 -2.37 -15.32 10.44
N VAL A 326 -3.29 -14.47 10.91
CA VAL A 326 -4.72 -14.80 11.05
C VAL A 326 -5.32 -15.37 9.77
N LEU A 327 -5.17 -14.66 8.64
CA LEU A 327 -5.73 -15.09 7.36
C LEU A 327 -5.17 -16.44 6.88
N PRO A 328 -3.83 -16.63 6.79
CA PRO A 328 -3.30 -17.92 6.36
C PRO A 328 -3.56 -19.07 7.34
N LEU A 329 -3.63 -18.80 8.65
CA LEU A 329 -3.97 -19.82 9.65
C LEU A 329 -5.41 -20.31 9.51
N VAL A 330 -6.37 -19.40 9.31
CA VAL A 330 -7.77 -19.79 9.04
C VAL A 330 -7.86 -20.68 7.81
N MET A 331 -7.17 -20.31 6.72
CA MET A 331 -7.15 -21.14 5.51
C MET A 331 -6.53 -22.52 5.78
N GLN A 332 -5.44 -22.61 6.52
CA GLN A 332 -4.75 -23.88 6.76
C GLN A 332 -5.51 -24.81 7.71
N TYR A 333 -6.04 -24.28 8.82
CA TYR A 333 -6.58 -25.10 9.91
C TYR A 333 -8.09 -25.30 9.83
N LEU A 334 -8.84 -24.37 9.22
CA LEU A 334 -10.30 -24.40 9.22
C LEU A 334 -10.90 -24.81 7.87
N THR A 335 -10.07 -25.14 6.88
CA THR A 335 -10.54 -25.56 5.55
C THR A 335 -9.92 -26.86 5.08
N PRO A 336 -10.60 -27.62 4.20
CA PRO A 336 -10.01 -28.79 3.57
C PRO A 336 -8.73 -28.45 2.79
N GLN A 337 -7.81 -29.41 2.68
CA GLN A 337 -6.50 -29.20 2.05
C GLN A 337 -6.55 -28.56 0.65
N TRP A 338 -7.56 -28.89 -0.17
CA TRP A 338 -7.69 -28.33 -1.51
C TRP A 338 -8.15 -26.86 -1.50
N VAL A 339 -8.91 -26.44 -0.48
CA VAL A 339 -9.30 -25.04 -0.28
C VAL A 339 -8.11 -24.24 0.22
N ALA A 340 -7.38 -24.78 1.21
CA ALA A 340 -6.14 -24.19 1.70
C ALA A 340 -5.14 -23.99 0.56
N PHE A 341 -4.96 -25.01 -0.30
CA PHE A 341 -4.14 -24.96 -1.51
C PHE A 341 -4.52 -23.77 -2.41
N LEU A 342 -5.81 -23.67 -2.76
CA LEU A 342 -6.28 -22.66 -3.70
C LEU A 342 -6.23 -21.25 -3.08
N GLY A 343 -6.69 -21.11 -1.83
CA GLY A 343 -6.73 -19.84 -1.09
C GLY A 343 -5.35 -19.27 -0.83
N LEU A 344 -4.45 -20.05 -0.23
CA LEU A 344 -3.11 -19.61 0.12
C LEU A 344 -2.25 -19.30 -1.12
N GLY A 345 -2.36 -20.13 -2.16
CA GLY A 345 -1.69 -19.90 -3.44
C GLY A 345 -2.18 -18.63 -4.13
N ALA A 346 -3.51 -18.44 -4.18
CA ALA A 346 -4.12 -17.25 -4.77
C ALA A 346 -3.80 -15.96 -4.02
N VAL A 347 -3.86 -15.98 -2.68
CA VAL A 347 -3.46 -14.85 -1.84
C VAL A 347 -1.99 -14.53 -2.09
N SER A 348 -1.10 -15.52 -2.03
CA SER A 348 0.33 -15.31 -2.27
C SER A 348 0.60 -14.68 -3.65
N ALA A 349 -0.11 -15.12 -4.68
CA ALA A 349 0.02 -14.58 -6.02
C ALA A 349 -0.49 -13.12 -6.11
N ALA A 350 -1.66 -12.81 -5.53
CA ALA A 350 -2.22 -11.46 -5.55
C ALA A 350 -1.39 -10.47 -4.71
N VAL A 351 -0.92 -10.89 -3.53
CA VAL A 351 -0.02 -10.07 -2.70
C VAL A 351 1.27 -9.75 -3.47
N MET A 352 1.80 -10.71 -4.25
CA MET A 352 2.97 -10.48 -5.09
C MET A 352 2.72 -9.40 -6.18
N SER A 353 1.52 -9.33 -6.74
CA SER A 353 1.14 -8.34 -7.77
C SER A 353 0.80 -6.95 -7.23
N SER A 354 0.72 -6.82 -5.91
CA SER A 354 0.73 -5.50 -5.27
C SER A 354 2.17 -5.04 -5.01
N ALA A 355 3.07 -5.97 -4.67
CA ALA A 355 4.48 -5.66 -4.41
C ALA A 355 5.17 -5.14 -5.67
N ASP A 356 4.98 -5.81 -6.82
CA ASP A 356 5.53 -5.35 -8.09
C ASP A 356 5.01 -3.95 -8.49
N SER A 357 3.72 -3.70 -8.27
CA SER A 357 3.02 -2.47 -8.59
C SER A 357 3.55 -1.30 -7.76
N SER A 358 3.72 -1.49 -6.45
CA SER A 358 4.26 -0.47 -5.54
C SER A 358 5.75 -0.20 -5.78
N VAL A 359 6.56 -1.25 -5.94
CA VAL A 359 8.00 -1.09 -6.21
C VAL A 359 8.24 -0.44 -7.58
N LEU A 360 7.48 -0.86 -8.61
CA LEU A 360 7.53 -0.23 -9.94
C LEU A 360 7.10 1.23 -9.89
N SER A 361 6.06 1.56 -9.11
CA SER A 361 5.59 2.93 -8.90
C SER A 361 6.69 3.83 -8.31
N ALA A 362 7.30 3.44 -7.19
CA ALA A 362 8.39 4.17 -6.56
C ALA A 362 9.59 4.37 -7.50
N SER A 363 9.92 3.31 -8.24
CA SER A 363 11.02 3.30 -9.21
C SER A 363 10.75 4.17 -10.43
N SER A 364 9.50 4.21 -10.89
CA SER A 364 9.05 5.01 -12.02
C SER A 364 9.15 6.51 -11.70
N MET A 365 8.74 6.94 -10.51
CA MET A 365 8.90 8.32 -10.05
C MET A 365 10.38 8.70 -9.93
N PHE A 366 11.22 7.81 -9.40
CA PHE A 366 12.66 8.08 -9.32
C PHE A 366 13.27 8.27 -10.71
N ALA A 367 13.08 7.29 -11.60
CA ALA A 367 13.72 7.29 -12.90
C ALA A 367 13.27 8.49 -13.76
N ASN A 368 11.97 8.83 -13.72
CA ASN A 368 11.43 9.92 -14.53
C ASN A 368 11.61 11.30 -13.87
N ASN A 369 11.15 11.47 -12.63
CA ASN A 369 11.06 12.79 -12.01
C ASN A 369 12.36 13.23 -11.33
N ILE A 370 13.16 12.28 -10.84
CA ILE A 370 14.40 12.59 -10.13
C ILE A 370 15.57 12.47 -11.10
N TYR A 371 15.79 11.29 -11.65
CA TYR A 371 16.93 11.03 -12.49
C TYR A 371 16.86 11.82 -13.80
N ARG A 372 15.83 11.62 -14.63
CA ARG A 372 15.70 12.30 -15.93
C ARG A 372 15.46 13.80 -15.77
N ASN A 373 14.46 14.24 -15.00
CA ASN A 373 14.08 15.66 -14.98
C ASN A 373 15.06 16.58 -14.21
N VAL A 374 15.74 16.06 -13.17
CA VAL A 374 16.62 16.86 -12.30
C VAL A 374 18.10 16.60 -12.56
N PHE A 375 18.54 15.34 -12.52
CA PHE A 375 19.97 15.01 -12.60
C PHE A 375 20.51 14.96 -14.03
N ARG A 376 19.83 14.26 -14.95
CA ARG A 376 20.30 14.04 -16.32
C ARG A 376 19.18 14.17 -17.36
N ARG A 377 18.90 15.42 -17.75
CA ARG A 377 17.83 15.77 -18.72
C ARG A 377 18.01 15.17 -20.12
N SER A 378 19.24 14.83 -20.49
CA SER A 378 19.58 14.20 -21.76
C SER A 378 19.69 12.67 -21.67
N ALA A 379 19.21 12.05 -20.58
CA ALA A 379 19.24 10.59 -20.43
C ALA A 379 18.43 9.92 -21.55
N SER A 380 19.03 8.88 -22.15
CA SER A 380 18.36 8.06 -23.17
C SER A 380 17.29 7.17 -22.54
N GLU A 381 16.33 6.71 -23.34
CA GLU A 381 15.28 5.78 -22.88
C GLU A 381 15.87 4.51 -22.24
N LYS A 382 16.91 3.93 -22.87
CA LYS A 382 17.63 2.75 -22.33
C LYS A 382 18.25 3.02 -20.97
N GLU A 383 18.80 4.21 -20.78
CA GLU A 383 19.41 4.61 -19.52
C GLU A 383 18.37 4.76 -18.40
N VAL A 384 17.24 5.42 -18.69
CA VAL A 384 16.14 5.59 -17.74
C VAL A 384 15.58 4.23 -17.31
N LEU A 385 15.44 3.28 -18.24
CA LEU A 385 14.99 1.92 -17.94
C LEU A 385 15.97 1.16 -17.03
N TRP A 386 17.28 1.30 -17.24
CA TRP A 386 18.28 0.70 -16.35
C TRP A 386 18.24 1.30 -14.94
N VAL A 387 18.11 2.62 -14.83
CA VAL A 387 17.96 3.29 -13.54
C VAL A 387 16.70 2.83 -12.82
N MET A 388 15.59 2.67 -13.55
CA MET A 388 14.35 2.13 -13.00
C MET A 388 14.55 0.72 -12.44
N ARG A 389 15.22 -0.18 -13.18
CA ARG A 389 15.53 -1.54 -12.72
C ARG A 389 16.40 -1.57 -11.46
N VAL A 390 17.44 -0.74 -11.38
CA VAL A 390 18.26 -0.62 -10.16
C VAL A 390 17.42 -0.10 -9.00
N SER A 391 16.54 0.88 -9.26
CA SER A 391 15.64 1.44 -8.24
C SER A 391 14.66 0.40 -7.68
N VAL A 392 14.16 -0.51 -8.53
CA VAL A 392 13.29 -1.63 -8.11
C VAL A 392 13.98 -2.46 -7.04
N VAL A 393 15.24 -2.85 -7.28
CA VAL A 393 16.03 -3.64 -6.32
C VAL A 393 16.24 -2.87 -5.02
N VAL A 394 16.62 -1.59 -5.10
CA VAL A 394 16.88 -0.76 -3.92
C VAL A 394 15.62 -0.59 -3.07
N VAL A 395 14.48 -0.25 -3.68
CA VAL A 395 13.21 -0.08 -2.97
C VAL A 395 12.77 -1.39 -2.33
N ALA A 396 12.88 -2.52 -3.03
CA ALA A 396 12.53 -3.83 -2.49
C ALA A 396 13.42 -4.23 -1.31
N VAL A 397 14.72 -3.96 -1.36
CA VAL A 397 15.65 -4.21 -0.24
C VAL A 397 15.27 -3.35 0.98
N CYS A 398 15.02 -2.05 0.78
CA CYS A 398 14.58 -1.16 1.85
C CYS A 398 13.24 -1.61 2.46
N ALA A 399 12.26 -1.93 1.62
CA ALA A 399 10.96 -2.44 2.05
C ALA A 399 11.09 -3.75 2.84
N SER A 400 11.95 -4.66 2.40
CA SER A 400 12.24 -5.93 3.09
C SER A 400 12.84 -5.69 4.47
N ALA A 401 13.82 -4.78 4.58
CA ALA A 401 14.45 -4.44 5.85
C ALA A 401 13.43 -3.89 6.86
N ILE A 402 12.49 -3.06 6.39
CA ILE A 402 11.39 -2.54 7.23
C ILE A 402 10.40 -3.66 7.59
N ALA A 403 10.04 -4.51 6.62
CA ALA A 403 9.09 -5.61 6.82
C ALA A 403 9.58 -6.61 7.89
N ILE A 404 10.88 -6.88 7.93
CA ILE A 404 11.50 -7.77 8.94
C ILE A 404 11.40 -7.18 10.35
N GLN A 405 11.47 -5.86 10.49
CA GLN A 405 11.40 -5.18 11.79
C GLN A 405 9.97 -4.85 12.24
N GLY A 406 9.02 -4.79 11.31
CA GLY A 406 7.64 -4.41 11.62
C GLY A 406 6.85 -5.52 12.33
N ASN A 407 6.03 -5.17 13.31
CA ASN A 407 5.23 -6.12 14.10
C ASN A 407 3.75 -6.23 13.68
N SER A 408 3.22 -5.32 12.85
CA SER A 408 1.85 -5.39 12.30
C SER A 408 1.82 -5.00 10.82
N ILE A 409 1.05 -5.73 9.98
CA ILE A 409 0.89 -5.40 8.56
C ILE A 409 0.02 -4.15 8.45
N TYR A 410 -1.06 -4.10 9.25
CA TYR A 410 -2.00 -3.00 9.25
C TYR A 410 -1.39 -1.68 9.72
N GLN A 411 -0.49 -1.70 10.72
CA GLN A 411 0.20 -0.48 11.17
C GLN A 411 1.16 0.09 10.12
N LEU A 412 1.91 -0.77 9.42
CA LEU A 412 2.77 -0.32 8.31
C LEU A 412 1.93 0.32 7.19
N PHE A 413 0.76 -0.25 6.92
CA PHE A 413 -0.20 0.27 5.96
C PHE A 413 -0.86 1.59 6.40
N TYR A 414 -1.03 1.80 7.70
CA TYR A 414 -1.46 3.08 8.24
C TYR A 414 -0.36 4.16 8.10
N LEU A 415 0.86 3.85 8.53
CA LEU A 415 1.98 4.82 8.56
C LEU A 415 2.33 5.33 7.16
N CYS A 416 2.15 4.52 6.12
CA CYS A 416 2.36 5.00 4.75
C CYS A 416 1.33 6.06 4.33
N GLY A 417 0.09 5.95 4.81
CA GLY A 417 -0.97 6.90 4.53
C GLY A 417 -0.74 8.29 5.15
N ASP A 418 -0.14 8.34 6.34
CA ASP A 418 0.09 9.58 7.08
C ASP A 418 1.00 10.56 6.34
N LEU A 419 2.20 10.10 5.96
CA LEU A 419 3.19 10.92 5.26
C LEU A 419 2.63 11.46 3.94
N VAL A 420 1.91 10.62 3.21
CA VAL A 420 1.32 10.93 1.91
C VAL A 420 0.15 11.90 2.07
N PHE A 421 -0.71 11.70 3.07
CA PHE A 421 -1.82 12.58 3.38
C PHE A 421 -1.33 13.99 3.76
N VAL A 422 -0.43 14.10 4.73
CA VAL A 422 0.00 15.41 5.26
C VAL A 422 0.85 16.19 4.26
N MET A 423 1.73 15.51 3.52
CA MET A 423 2.73 16.18 2.69
C MET A 423 2.43 16.21 1.18
N LEU A 424 1.53 15.37 0.66
CA LEU A 424 1.27 15.30 -0.78
C LEU A 424 -0.16 15.68 -1.15
N PHE A 425 -1.16 15.32 -0.35
CA PHE A 425 -2.56 15.58 -0.71
C PHE A 425 -2.86 17.09 -0.86
N PRO A 426 -2.52 17.98 0.08
CA PRO A 426 -2.76 19.43 -0.07
C PRO A 426 -2.04 20.01 -1.29
N GLN A 427 -0.80 19.60 -1.52
CA GLN A 427 0.09 20.09 -2.57
C GLN A 427 -0.41 19.65 -3.95
N LEU A 428 -0.85 18.40 -4.08
CA LEU A 428 -1.44 17.87 -5.30
C LEU A 428 -2.77 18.55 -5.59
N THR A 429 -3.62 18.72 -4.58
CA THR A 429 -4.89 19.44 -4.70
C THR A 429 -4.65 20.86 -5.20
N PHE A 430 -3.68 21.57 -4.60
CA PHE A 430 -3.30 22.91 -5.04
C PHE A 430 -2.81 22.93 -6.49
N ALA A 431 -1.87 22.05 -6.85
CA ALA A 431 -1.26 22.01 -8.17
C ALA A 431 -2.28 21.68 -9.29
N VAL A 432 -3.26 20.81 -9.02
CA VAL A 432 -4.23 20.31 -10.01
C VAL A 432 -5.48 21.20 -10.11
N HIS A 433 -5.93 21.79 -9.00
CA HIS A 433 -7.18 22.56 -8.96
C HIS A 433 -6.99 24.08 -9.04
N PHE A 434 -5.80 24.60 -8.75
CA PHE A 434 -5.52 26.04 -8.76
C PHE A 434 -4.41 26.41 -9.78
N PRO A 435 -4.63 26.18 -11.09
CA PRO A 435 -3.62 26.40 -12.13
C PRO A 435 -3.19 27.88 -12.28
N ARG A 436 -4.09 28.84 -11.98
CA ARG A 436 -3.76 30.27 -12.04
C ARG A 436 -2.82 30.70 -10.91
N ALA A 437 -3.06 30.20 -9.70
CA ALA A 437 -2.19 30.48 -8.55
C ALA A 437 -0.80 29.85 -8.73
N SER A 438 -0.75 28.62 -9.27
CA SER A 438 0.52 27.99 -9.61
C SER A 438 1.27 28.72 -10.74
N GLN A 439 0.57 29.27 -11.74
CA GLN A 439 1.19 30.09 -12.78
C GLN A 439 1.81 31.38 -12.22
N HIS A 440 1.14 32.06 -11.27
CA HIS A 440 1.71 33.21 -10.58
C HIS A 440 2.96 32.85 -9.77
N LEU A 441 2.95 31.69 -9.09
CA LEU A 441 4.12 31.20 -8.36
C LEU A 441 5.31 30.92 -9.29
N ARG A 442 5.07 30.38 -10.49
CA ARG A 442 6.12 30.18 -11.52
C ARG A 442 6.72 31.50 -12.00
N LEU A 443 5.86 32.48 -12.29
CA LEU A 443 6.28 33.81 -12.74
C LEU A 443 7.11 34.53 -11.67
N HIS A 444 6.68 34.48 -10.40
CA HIS A 444 7.43 35.07 -9.30
C HIS A 444 8.78 34.38 -9.03
N ARG A 445 8.89 33.07 -9.26
CA ARG A 445 10.14 32.32 -9.06
C ARG A 445 11.05 32.27 -10.29
N GLY A 446 10.69 32.95 -11.38
CA GLY A 446 11.46 32.95 -12.63
C GLY A 446 11.60 31.55 -13.25
N ILE A 447 10.64 30.65 -13.01
CA ILE A 447 10.64 29.30 -13.57
C ILE A 447 10.14 29.42 -15.01
N PRO A 448 10.94 29.08 -16.03
CA PRO A 448 10.50 29.16 -17.43
C PRO A 448 9.27 28.27 -17.63
N ALA A 449 8.31 28.77 -18.40
CA ALA A 449 7.13 28.00 -18.77
C ALA A 449 7.56 26.77 -19.55
N GLY A 450 7.48 25.58 -18.93
CA GLY A 450 7.40 24.34 -19.69
C GLY A 450 6.21 24.44 -20.63
N LEU A 451 6.43 24.12 -21.91
CA LEU A 451 5.44 24.23 -22.98
C LEU A 451 4.05 23.81 -22.50
N PRO A 452 3.02 24.68 -22.60
CA PRO A 452 1.67 24.25 -22.32
C PRO A 452 1.29 23.15 -23.31
N PRO A 453 0.46 22.15 -22.92
CA PRO A 453 -0.25 21.37 -23.90
C PRO A 453 -1.11 22.35 -24.71
N SER A 454 -0.71 22.59 -25.96
CA SER A 454 -1.58 23.19 -26.95
C SER A 454 -2.88 22.39 -26.97
N HIS A 455 -4.03 23.07 -26.96
CA HIS A 455 -5.39 22.53 -26.87
C HIS A 455 -6.05 22.52 -25.47
N LEU A 456 -5.95 23.62 -24.73
CA LEU A 456 -7.08 24.10 -23.94
C LEU A 456 -7.79 25.17 -24.77
N GLY A 457 -9.01 24.84 -25.21
CA GLY A 457 -9.83 25.65 -26.10
C GLY A 457 -9.94 27.10 -25.65
N ARG A 458 -9.72 28.01 -26.60
CA ARG A 458 -10.03 29.43 -26.48
C ARG A 458 -11.50 29.61 -26.10
N GLY A 459 -11.73 30.19 -24.94
CA GLY A 459 -12.97 30.88 -24.56
C GLY A 459 -12.60 32.29 -24.13
N GLU A 460 -13.32 33.26 -24.69
CA GLU A 460 -13.00 34.68 -24.81
C GLU A 460 -12.85 35.45 -23.49
N GLY A 461 -12.17 36.61 -23.55
CA GLY A 461 -12.28 37.65 -22.52
C GLY A 461 -10.98 38.28 -22.05
N ALA A 462 -10.12 38.75 -22.95
CA ALA A 462 -9.08 39.70 -22.59
C ALA A 462 -9.70 41.08 -22.34
N ARG A 463 -9.81 41.52 -21.08
CA ARG A 463 -9.80 42.94 -20.71
C ARG A 463 -8.94 43.11 -19.46
N GLY A 464 -7.98 44.03 -19.58
CA GLY A 464 -6.90 44.19 -18.61
C GLY A 464 -7.36 44.65 -17.23
N ALA A 465 -6.62 44.21 -16.22
CA ALA A 465 -6.55 44.87 -14.94
C ALA A 465 -5.07 45.02 -14.57
N ARG A 466 -4.70 46.28 -14.32
CA ARG A 466 -3.37 46.73 -13.90
C ARG A 466 -3.00 46.15 -12.54
N CYS A 467 -1.69 46.07 -12.34
CA CYS A 467 -1.00 45.71 -11.10
C CYS A 467 -1.65 46.27 -9.83
N HIS A 468 -1.86 45.41 -8.85
CA HIS A 468 -1.66 45.76 -7.45
C HIS A 468 -0.66 44.77 -6.85
N GLN A 469 0.50 45.30 -6.46
CA GLN A 469 1.47 44.60 -5.62
C GLN A 469 0.80 44.32 -4.27
N VAL A 470 0.72 43.05 -3.88
CA VAL A 470 0.50 42.65 -2.49
C VAL A 470 1.87 42.25 -1.94
N PRO A 471 2.45 42.98 -0.98
CA PRO A 471 3.70 42.58 -0.34
C PRO A 471 3.42 41.56 0.77
N LEU A 472 4.43 40.71 1.01
CA LEU A 472 4.64 39.82 2.17
C LEU A 472 4.21 38.35 2.04
N LEU A 473 5.13 37.56 1.49
CA LEU A 473 5.44 36.18 1.93
C LEU A 473 6.94 35.92 1.70
N HIS A 474 7.79 36.77 2.30
CA HIS A 474 9.21 36.48 2.46
C HIS A 474 9.38 35.73 3.79
N ARG A 475 9.96 34.52 3.73
CA ARG A 475 10.17 33.53 4.81
C ARG A 475 9.02 32.54 5.02
N TRP A 476 8.91 31.61 4.08
CA TRP A 476 8.58 30.24 4.44
C TRP A 476 9.89 29.45 4.42
N ASP A 477 10.34 29.05 5.60
CA ASP A 477 11.57 28.27 5.81
C ASP A 477 11.15 26.81 6.11
N PRO A 478 11.34 25.86 5.17
CA PRO A 478 10.82 24.49 5.28
C PRO A 478 11.60 23.62 6.29
N VAL A 479 12.56 24.19 7.02
CA VAL A 479 13.27 23.52 8.12
C VAL A 479 12.46 23.56 9.42
N LEU A 480 11.50 24.49 9.58
CA LEU A 480 10.70 24.61 10.80
C LEU A 480 9.76 23.43 11.10
N PRO A 481 9.11 22.77 10.11
CA PRO A 481 8.33 21.55 10.39
C PRO A 481 9.21 20.35 10.77
N LEU A 482 10.41 20.25 10.18
CA LEU A 482 11.41 19.21 10.48
C LEU A 482 12.06 19.42 11.86
N GLN A 483 12.33 20.67 12.25
CA GLN A 483 12.85 21.00 13.59
C GLN A 483 11.76 20.91 14.66
N ASN A 484 10.50 21.23 14.37
CA ASN A 484 9.44 21.10 15.37
C ASN A 484 9.01 19.65 15.61
N THR A 485 9.14 18.74 14.63
CA THR A 485 8.99 17.29 14.88
C THR A 485 10.19 16.71 15.62
N LEU A 486 11.42 17.19 15.36
CA LEU A 486 12.62 16.76 16.10
C LEU A 486 12.74 17.39 17.50
N HIS A 487 12.24 18.61 17.73
CA HIS A 487 12.23 19.27 19.05
C HIS A 487 11.00 18.95 19.91
N ALA A 488 9.88 18.53 19.33
CA ALA A 488 8.77 17.95 20.10
C ALA A 488 9.16 16.62 20.76
N GLY A 489 10.20 15.94 20.27
CA GLY A 489 10.81 14.77 20.91
C GLY A 489 11.75 15.08 22.09
N HIS A 490 12.01 16.36 22.41
CA HIS A 490 13.03 16.72 23.41
C HIS A 490 12.60 17.72 24.50
N ARG A 491 11.29 18.00 24.68
CA ARG A 491 10.78 18.62 25.92
C ARG A 491 9.85 17.65 26.62
N GLY A 492 10.38 17.05 27.68
CA GLY A 492 9.68 16.08 28.50
C GLY A 492 8.40 16.64 29.12
N HIS A 493 7.33 15.86 29.00
CA HIS A 493 6.42 15.65 30.12
C HIS A 493 6.74 14.29 30.75
N SER A 494 7.59 14.38 31.77
CA SER A 494 7.58 13.58 32.99
C SER A 494 6.87 12.23 32.95
N HIS A 495 7.68 11.17 32.83
CA HIS A 495 7.51 9.98 33.64
C HIS A 495 7.38 10.38 35.13
N ARG A 496 6.15 10.49 35.63
CA ARG A 496 5.79 10.44 37.06
C ARG A 496 4.26 10.45 37.18
N CYS A 497 3.65 9.29 36.96
CA CYS A 497 2.37 8.88 37.57
C CYS A 497 2.04 7.46 37.10
N LEU A 498 2.85 6.49 37.53
CA LEU A 498 2.54 5.06 37.49
C LEU A 498 3.52 4.35 38.44
N LEU A 499 3.43 4.67 39.73
CA LEU A 499 4.04 3.92 40.83
C LEU A 499 3.40 4.41 42.15
N ALA A 500 2.11 4.14 42.32
CA ALA A 500 1.41 4.24 43.60
C ALA A 500 0.10 3.43 43.56
N HIS A 501 0.21 2.10 43.46
CA HIS A 501 -0.66 1.13 44.14
C HIS A 501 -0.25 -0.29 43.76
N ALA A 502 0.82 -0.77 44.39
CA ALA A 502 1.06 -2.17 44.68
C ALA A 502 2.30 -2.24 45.58
N ALA A 503 2.10 -2.15 46.89
CA ALA A 503 3.10 -2.57 47.86
C ALA A 503 2.43 -3.46 48.92
N PRO A 504 3.12 -4.52 49.38
CA PRO A 504 2.51 -5.68 50.02
C PRO A 504 2.28 -5.44 51.52
N LEU A 505 1.19 -6.02 52.04
CA LEU A 505 1.01 -6.24 53.47
C LEU A 505 2.10 -7.20 53.97
N ARG A 506 2.92 -6.75 54.92
CA ARG A 506 3.71 -7.63 55.80
C ARG A 506 3.49 -7.25 57.28
N PRO A 507 3.58 -8.23 58.20
CA PRO A 507 3.11 -8.11 59.57
C PRO A 507 4.20 -7.65 60.55
N GLY A 508 3.80 -7.13 61.72
CA GLY A 508 4.69 -6.90 62.86
C GLY A 508 4.06 -6.11 64.02
N LEU A 509 3.66 -6.83 65.07
CA LEU A 509 3.39 -6.45 66.48
C LEU A 509 4.43 -5.49 67.12
N PRO A 510 4.32 -5.04 68.40
CA PRO A 510 3.20 -5.05 69.39
C PRO A 510 2.96 -3.68 70.11
N ALA A 511 1.81 -3.53 70.77
CA ALA A 511 1.60 -3.07 72.15
C ALA A 511 0.10 -3.05 72.47
#